data_AF-A0A174R2J4-F1
#
_entry.id   AF-A0A174R2J4-F1
#
_cell.length_a   1.000
_cell.length_b   1.000
_cell.length_c   1.000
_cell.angle_alpha   90.00
_cell.angle_beta   90.00
_cell.angle_gamma   90.00
#
_symmetry.space_group_name_H-M   'P 1'
#
loop_
_entity.id
_entity.type
_entity.pdbx_description
1 polymer ?
#
loop_
_entity_poly.entity_id
_entity_poly.type
_entity_poly.pdbx_seq_one_letter_code
_entity_poly.pdbx_strand_id
1 'polypeptide(L)'
;MPGRDSFYALLRQHRLMLPARKTRHTTNSNHRYHKWKNLIKGVTLTSANHLWVSDITYIPLTNGEVCYLHLITDAYSHKIQGWVLTDTLWVSATINALQQAIEQAVEMKGSEIL
;
A
#
# COMPACT_ATOMS: atom_id res chain seq x y z
N MET A 1 -21.78 30.00 -23.32
CA MET A 1 -21.16 30.00 -21.98
C MET A 1 -19.65 29.85 -22.13
N PRO A 2 -18.83 30.58 -21.35
CA PRO A 2 -17.39 30.35 -21.36
C PRO A 2 -17.09 28.90 -20.97
N GLY A 3 -16.16 28.26 -21.67
CA GLY A 3 -15.76 26.89 -21.41
C GLY A 3 -14.91 26.76 -20.14
N ARG A 4 -14.63 25.52 -19.74
CA ARG A 4 -13.78 25.18 -18.58
C ARG A 4 -12.46 25.97 -18.55
N ASP A 5 -11.81 26.09 -19.70
CA ASP A 5 -10.49 26.72 -19.78
C ASP A 5 -10.56 28.24 -19.62
N SER A 6 -11.62 28.87 -20.13
CA SER A 6 -11.90 30.31 -19.91
C SER A 6 -12.22 30.60 -18.44
N PHE A 7 -12.93 29.68 -17.76
CA PHE A 7 -13.17 29.78 -16.31
C PHE A 7 -11.86 29.69 -15.51
N TYR A 8 -10.98 28.74 -15.83
CA TYR A 8 -9.67 28.65 -15.17
C TYR A 8 -8.76 29.85 -15.46
N ALA A 9 -8.81 30.43 -16.67
CA ALA A 9 -8.06 31.64 -17.00
C ALA A 9 -8.48 32.82 -16.12
N LEU A 10 -9.79 33.02 -15.94
CA LEU A 10 -10.35 34.05 -15.06
C LEU A 10 -9.89 33.86 -13.60
N LEU A 11 -10.02 32.64 -13.06
CA LEU A 11 -9.59 32.35 -11.69
C LEU A 11 -8.09 32.59 -11.49
N ARG A 12 -7.25 32.23 -12.47
CA ARG A 12 -5.80 32.51 -12.43
C ARG A 12 -5.51 34.01 -12.42
N GLN A 13 -6.17 34.79 -13.29
CA GLN A 13 -5.97 36.24 -13.38
C GLN A 13 -6.33 36.95 -12.07
N HIS A 14 -7.38 36.49 -11.39
CA HIS A 14 -7.82 37.06 -10.12
C HIS A 14 -7.19 36.41 -8.87
N ARG A 15 -6.20 35.52 -9.03
CA ARG A 15 -5.53 34.80 -7.94
C ARG A 15 -6.50 34.01 -7.03
N LEU A 16 -7.57 33.49 -7.62
CA LEU A 16 -8.61 32.69 -6.95
C LEU A 16 -8.40 31.17 -7.12
N MET A 17 -7.23 30.76 -7.62
CA MET A 17 -6.88 29.34 -7.73
C MET A 17 -6.62 28.75 -6.34
N LEU A 18 -7.25 27.61 -6.05
CA LEU A 18 -6.89 26.83 -4.89
C LEU A 18 -5.43 26.35 -5.03
N PRO A 19 -4.64 26.33 -3.94
CA PRO A 19 -3.32 25.74 -3.97
C PRO A 19 -3.43 24.27 -4.35
N ALA A 20 -2.48 23.79 -5.16
CA ALA A 20 -2.40 22.37 -5.47
C ALA A 20 -2.32 21.57 -4.16
N ARG A 21 -3.14 20.52 -4.06
CA ARG A 21 -3.12 19.64 -2.90
C ARG A 21 -1.73 19.01 -2.79
N LYS A 22 -1.03 19.24 -1.68
CA LYS A 22 0.22 18.54 -1.39
C LYS A 22 -0.11 17.08 -1.12
N THR A 23 0.34 16.18 -2.00
CA THR A 23 0.26 14.74 -1.78
C THR A 23 1.31 14.34 -0.74
N ARG A 24 0.96 13.43 0.18
CA ARG A 24 1.94 12.85 1.09
C ARG A 24 2.79 11.87 0.30
N HIS A 25 4.07 12.19 0.11
CA HIS A 25 5.04 11.23 -0.40
C HIS A 25 5.49 10.33 0.74
N THR A 26 5.20 9.04 0.63
CA THR A 26 5.59 8.02 1.62
C THR A 26 7.01 7.50 1.40
N THR A 27 7.51 7.56 0.15
CA THR A 27 8.82 7.01 -0.21
C THR A 27 9.77 8.10 -0.71
N ASN A 28 10.90 8.27 -0.02
CA ASN A 28 12.02 9.06 -0.55
C ASN A 28 12.96 8.16 -1.35
N SER A 29 12.66 7.92 -2.62
CA SER A 29 13.53 7.12 -3.50
C SER A 29 14.85 7.82 -3.87
N ASN A 30 14.97 9.12 -3.63
CA ASN A 30 16.19 9.90 -3.85
C ASN A 30 17.02 10.03 -2.56
N HIS A 31 17.23 8.89 -1.89
CA HIS A 31 18.08 8.80 -0.71
C HIS A 31 19.47 8.25 -1.07
N ARG A 32 20.46 8.53 -0.22
CA ARG A 32 21.83 8.00 -0.39
C ARG A 32 22.02 6.58 0.16
N TYR A 33 21.00 5.97 0.76
CA TYR A 33 21.09 4.61 1.30
C TYR A 33 21.26 3.56 0.19
N HIS A 34 21.90 2.45 0.54
CA HIS A 34 22.09 1.30 -0.34
C HIS A 34 20.74 0.75 -0.81
N LYS A 35 20.64 0.45 -2.11
CA LYS A 35 19.45 -0.14 -2.73
C LYS A 35 19.76 -1.59 -3.08
N TRP A 36 19.04 -2.50 -2.46
CA TRP A 36 19.16 -3.92 -2.71
C TRP A 36 18.67 -4.27 -4.13
N LYS A 37 19.28 -5.28 -4.75
CA LYS A 37 18.84 -5.77 -6.05
C LYS A 37 17.44 -6.37 -5.92
N ASN A 38 16.59 -6.11 -6.90
CA ASN A 38 15.29 -6.75 -6.99
C ASN A 38 15.48 -8.23 -7.39
N LEU A 39 15.38 -9.14 -6.41
CA LEU A 39 15.58 -10.58 -6.59
C LEU A 39 14.49 -11.25 -7.42
N ILE A 40 13.31 -10.65 -7.52
CA ILE A 40 12.18 -11.20 -8.29
C ILE A 40 12.15 -10.69 -9.74
N LYS A 41 13.17 -9.93 -10.18
CA LYS A 41 13.24 -9.43 -11.55
C LYS A 41 13.38 -10.60 -12.54
N GLY A 42 12.40 -10.76 -13.41
CA GLY A 42 12.37 -11.83 -14.43
C GLY A 42 11.74 -13.14 -13.94
N VAL A 43 11.25 -13.18 -12.70
CA VAL A 43 10.49 -14.33 -12.20
C VAL A 43 9.05 -14.25 -12.72
N THR A 44 8.55 -15.34 -13.28
CA THR A 44 7.13 -15.50 -13.64
C THR A 44 6.43 -16.28 -12.54
N LEU A 45 5.38 -15.70 -11.95
CA LEU A 45 4.59 -16.37 -10.91
C LEU A 45 3.58 -17.33 -11.57
N THR A 46 3.57 -18.59 -11.15
CA THR A 46 2.74 -19.65 -11.76
C THR A 46 1.64 -20.18 -10.86
N SER A 47 1.63 -19.80 -9.58
CA SER A 47 0.65 -20.26 -8.60
C SER A 47 0.61 -19.33 -7.38
N ALA A 48 -0.45 -19.44 -6.58
CA ALA A 48 -0.56 -18.77 -5.30
C ALA A 48 0.54 -19.25 -4.34
N ASN A 49 0.93 -18.37 -3.41
CA ASN A 49 1.97 -18.56 -2.40
C ASN A 49 3.40 -18.71 -2.95
N HIS A 50 3.64 -18.34 -4.21
CA HIS A 50 5.00 -18.24 -4.77
C HIS A 50 5.75 -16.98 -4.33
N LEU A 51 5.03 -15.87 -4.14
CA LEU A 51 5.59 -14.60 -3.74
C LEU A 51 4.56 -13.81 -2.95
N TRP A 52 4.94 -13.34 -1.77
CA TRP A 52 4.18 -12.35 -1.02
C TRP A 52 4.88 -11.00 -1.06
N VAL A 53 4.07 -9.95 -1.15
CA VAL A 53 4.51 -8.56 -1.08
C VAL A 53 3.88 -7.93 0.15
N SER A 54 4.64 -7.11 0.86
CA SER A 54 4.12 -6.31 1.98
C SER A 54 3.91 -4.86 1.57
N ASP A 55 2.86 -4.25 2.11
CA ASP A 55 2.60 -2.82 1.98
C ASP A 55 2.09 -2.25 3.31
N ILE A 56 2.32 -0.96 3.54
CA ILE A 56 1.76 -0.23 4.68
C ILE A 56 1.13 1.05 4.15
N THR A 57 -0.17 1.21 4.39
CA THR A 57 -0.93 2.39 3.96
C THR A 57 -1.59 3.08 5.14
N TYR A 58 -1.95 4.36 4.97
CA TYR A 58 -2.63 5.14 5.99
C TYR A 58 -4.12 5.30 5.66
N ILE A 59 -4.96 5.21 6.68
CA ILE A 59 -6.41 5.38 6.58
C ILE A 59 -6.78 6.60 7.42
N PRO A 60 -7.18 7.73 6.79
CA PRO A 60 -7.64 8.89 7.53
C PRO A 60 -9.01 8.62 8.16
N LEU A 61 -9.15 8.98 9.43
CA LEU A 61 -10.39 8.87 10.18
C LEU A 61 -11.17 10.20 10.17
N THR A 62 -12.47 10.13 10.40
CA THR A 62 -13.38 11.30 10.38
C THR A 62 -13.10 12.29 11.52
N ASN A 63 -12.52 11.82 12.62
CA ASN A 63 -12.10 12.63 13.78
C ASN A 63 -10.75 13.37 13.54
N GLY A 64 -10.13 13.20 12.37
CA GLY A 64 -8.85 13.82 12.03
C GLY A 64 -7.62 12.98 12.40
N GLU A 65 -7.80 11.83 13.03
CA GLU A 65 -6.73 10.86 13.31
C GLU A 65 -6.41 10.00 12.08
N VAL A 66 -5.36 9.17 12.19
CA VAL A 66 -4.91 8.28 11.11
C VAL A 66 -4.59 6.92 11.69
N CYS A 67 -5.12 5.87 11.07
CA CYS A 67 -4.66 4.50 11.29
C CYS A 67 -3.70 4.07 10.18
N TYR A 68 -2.91 3.05 10.46
CA TYR A 68 -1.99 2.39 9.55
C TYR A 68 -2.45 0.95 9.35
N LEU A 69 -2.62 0.58 8.09
CA LEU A 69 -2.98 -0.76 7.67
C LEU A 69 -1.73 -1.44 7.11
N HIS A 70 -1.31 -2.50 7.79
CA HIS A 70 -0.21 -3.37 7.40
C HIS A 70 -0.80 -4.54 6.61
N LEU A 71 -0.30 -4.80 5.41
CA LEU A 71 -0.82 -5.82 4.49
C LEU A 71 0.28 -6.79 4.08
N ILE A 72 -0.09 -8.07 4.02
CA ILE A 72 0.65 -9.12 3.32
C ILE A 72 -0.24 -9.65 2.21
N THR A 73 0.19 -9.48 0.96
CA THR A 73 -0.60 -9.82 -0.23
C THR A 73 0.13 -10.85 -1.07
N ASP A 74 -0.59 -11.88 -1.50
CA ASP A 74 -0.10 -12.83 -2.47
C ASP A 74 -0.03 -12.19 -3.86
N ALA A 75 1.15 -12.17 -4.46
CA ALA A 75 1.40 -11.45 -5.71
C ALA A 75 0.77 -12.12 -6.95
N TYR A 76 0.40 -13.41 -6.86
CA TYR A 76 -0.24 -14.14 -7.95
C TYR A 76 -1.77 -14.02 -7.90
N SER A 77 -2.36 -14.33 -6.75
CA SER A 77 -3.82 -14.35 -6.55
C SER A 77 -4.43 -13.02 -6.13
N HIS A 78 -3.60 -12.04 -5.74
CA HIS A 78 -4.01 -10.78 -5.12
C HIS A 78 -4.77 -10.93 -3.80
N LYS A 79 -4.81 -12.14 -3.21
CA LYS A 79 -5.42 -12.37 -1.90
C LYS A 79 -4.60 -11.69 -0.81
N ILE A 80 -5.27 -10.96 0.08
CA ILE A 80 -4.67 -10.49 1.34
C ILE A 80 -4.56 -11.71 2.26
N GLN A 81 -3.35 -12.16 2.53
CA GLN A 81 -3.09 -13.35 3.36
C GLN A 81 -3.05 -13.01 4.85
N GLY A 82 -2.68 -11.78 5.19
CA GLY A 82 -2.69 -11.30 6.57
C GLY A 82 -2.70 -9.80 6.63
N TRP A 83 -3.30 -9.25 7.68
CA TRP A 83 -3.44 -7.81 7.84
C TRP A 83 -3.57 -7.40 9.30
N VAL A 84 -3.11 -6.19 9.60
CA VAL A 84 -3.29 -5.58 10.92
C VAL A 84 -3.56 -4.08 10.74
N LEU A 85 -4.62 -3.59 11.40
CA LEU A 85 -4.91 -2.16 11.52
C LEU A 85 -4.47 -1.68 12.90
N THR A 86 -3.69 -0.60 12.95
CA THR A 86 -3.18 -0.01 14.20
C THR A 86 -3.10 1.51 14.07
N ASP A 87 -3.10 2.21 15.18
CA ASP A 87 -2.82 3.65 15.31
C ASP A 87 -1.32 4.01 15.23
N THR A 88 -0.44 3.02 15.09
CA THR A 88 1.02 3.19 15.11
C THR A 88 1.71 2.52 13.92
N LEU A 89 2.96 2.88 13.64
CA LEU A 89 3.81 2.25 12.61
C LEU A 89 4.77 1.19 13.19
N TRP A 90 4.44 0.59 14.33
CA TRP A 90 5.33 -0.36 14.99
C TRP A 90 5.55 -1.61 14.14
N VAL A 91 6.80 -2.10 14.15
CA VAL A 91 7.19 -3.32 13.42
C VAL A 91 6.39 -4.55 13.85
N SER A 92 5.93 -4.59 15.11
CA SER A 92 5.11 -5.67 15.66
C SER A 92 3.82 -5.87 14.87
N ALA A 93 3.20 -4.80 14.36
CA ALA A 93 2.00 -4.91 13.54
C ALA A 93 2.29 -5.63 12.20
N THR A 94 3.42 -5.33 11.56
CA THR A 94 3.86 -6.05 10.35
C THR A 94 4.16 -7.52 10.63
N ILE A 95 4.83 -7.82 11.75
CA ILE A 95 5.14 -9.20 12.15
C ILE A 95 3.85 -9.98 12.38
N ASN A 96 2.87 -9.40 13.06
CA ASN A 96 1.58 -10.03 13.30
C ASN A 96 0.83 -10.31 11.99
N ALA A 97 0.82 -9.36 11.04
CA ALA A 97 0.23 -9.57 9.72
C ALA A 97 0.93 -10.71 8.95
N LEU A 98 2.26 -10.82 9.07
CA LEU A 98 3.02 -11.92 8.48
C LEU A 98 2.71 -13.27 9.14
N GLN A 99 2.56 -13.32 10.47
CA GLN A 99 2.20 -14.54 11.17
C GLN A 99 0.82 -15.06 10.73
N GLN A 100 -0.18 -14.17 10.63
CA GLN A 100 -1.50 -14.52 10.08
C GLN A 100 -1.39 -15.12 8.66
N ALA A 101 -0.56 -14.51 7.80
CA ALA A 101 -0.36 -15.00 6.43
C ALA A 101 0.28 -16.40 6.40
N ILE A 102 1.25 -16.67 7.27
CA ILE A 102 1.89 -17.98 7.40
C ILE A 102 0.88 -19.04 7.86
N GLU A 103 0.08 -18.73 8.88
CA GLU A 103 -0.96 -19.64 9.40
C GLU A 103 -1.99 -19.99 8.32
N GLN A 104 -2.52 -18.99 7.63
CA GLN A 104 -3.45 -19.18 6.50
C GLN A 104 -2.88 -20.06 5.39
N ALA A 105 -1.58 -19.92 5.09
CA ALA A 105 -0.92 -20.72 4.08
C ALA A 105 -0.72 -22.19 4.50
N VAL A 106 -0.58 -22.45 5.81
CA VAL A 106 -0.48 -23.81 6.36
C VAL A 106 -1.84 -24.51 6.32
N GLU A 107 -2.92 -23.82 6.68
CA GLU A 107 -4.28 -24.37 6.61
C GLU A 107 -4.65 -24.85 5.20
N MET A 108 -4.24 -24.09 4.17
CA MET A 108 -4.48 -24.46 2.77
C MET A 108 -3.76 -25.74 2.33
N LYS A 109 -2.64 -26.12 2.98
CA LYS A 109 -1.94 -27.39 2.70
C LYS A 109 -2.49 -28.57 3.50
N GLY A 110 -3.18 -28.31 4.61
CA GLY A 110 -3.73 -29.34 5.50
C GLY A 110 -5.03 -29.98 5.06
N SER A 111 -5.62 -29.55 3.93
CA SER A 111 -6.90 -30.04 3.40
C SER A 111 -6.77 -31.00 2.20
N GLU A 112 -5.54 -31.28 1.74
CA GLU A 112 -5.26 -32.29 0.70
C GLU A 112 -4.91 -33.68 1.26
N ILE A 113 -5.02 -33.88 2.58
CA ILE A 113 -4.87 -35.20 3.24
C ILE A 113 -6.12 -35.49 4.08
N LEU A 114 -7.22 -35.83 3.41
CA LEU A 114 -8.30 -36.69 3.92
C LEU A 114 -8.88 -37.52 2.77
#